data_AF-A0A1I8HHA7-F1
#
_entry.id   AF-A0A1I8HHA7-F1
#
_cell.length_a   1.000
_cell.length_b   1.000
_cell.length_c   1.000
_cell.angle_alpha   90.00
_cell.angle_beta   90.00
_cell.angle_gamma   90.00
#
_symmetry.space_group_name_H-M   'P 1'
#
loop_
_entity.id
_entity.type
_entity.pdbx_description
1 polymer ?
#
loop_
_entity_poly.entity_id
_entity_poly.type
_entity_poly.pdbx_seq_one_letter_code
_entity_poly.pdbx_strand_id
1 'polypeptide(L)'
;MRFSSGCRNSIPLHRRGRVLLAEGVLVKMRGNRPKRRHFFLFNDLLVYGSPGKGDGAKRLSKQRVLELKCLAANKLESDPNCFEIISKKKSFTVRTNTEQEAAKWIDSIKRCVARCSGGTVLPVANSTQLPRGTLEHDLIPMWVPDGLHAACMSCQQKFSLVNRRVSRLL
;
A
#
# COMPACT_ATOMS: atom_id res chain seq x y z
N MET A 1 4.35 2.20 14.98
CA MET A 1 5.03 0.88 14.90
C MET A 1 6.54 1.09 14.91
N ARG A 2 7.25 0.62 15.96
CA ARG A 2 8.72 0.67 16.01
C ARG A 2 9.27 -0.62 15.42
N PHE A 3 9.89 -0.53 14.25
CA PHE A 3 10.58 -1.65 13.62
C PHE A 3 12.05 -1.58 14.04
N SER A 4 12.52 -2.59 14.79
CA SER A 4 13.86 -2.60 15.36
C SER A 4 14.92 -2.51 14.27
N SER A 5 15.80 -1.52 14.36
CA SER A 5 16.89 -1.17 13.45
C SER A 5 18.09 -2.15 13.46
N GLY A 6 17.92 -3.37 13.97
CA GLY A 6 19.01 -4.33 14.18
C GLY A 6 19.41 -5.20 12.98
N CYS A 7 19.23 -4.74 11.74
CA CYS A 7 19.72 -5.47 10.55
C CYS A 7 20.48 -4.47 9.68
N ARG A 8 21.63 -4.89 9.11
CA ARG A 8 22.65 -4.05 8.41
C ARG A 8 22.15 -3.17 7.25
N ASN A 9 20.84 -3.10 7.01
CA ASN A 9 20.13 -2.17 6.12
C ASN A 9 18.80 -1.74 6.75
N SER A 10 18.83 -1.14 7.95
CA SER A 10 17.63 -0.73 8.67
C SER A 10 17.05 0.54 8.07
N ILE A 11 16.24 0.41 7.02
CA ILE A 11 15.45 1.53 6.52
C ILE A 11 14.39 1.84 7.59
N PRO A 12 14.37 3.06 8.18
CA PRO A 12 13.31 3.44 9.10
C PRO A 12 11.98 3.39 8.34
N LEU A 13 11.08 2.52 8.79
CA LEU A 13 9.76 2.38 8.18
C LEU A 13 8.88 3.60 8.48
N HIS A 14 9.15 4.31 9.57
CA HIS A 14 8.54 5.61 9.84
C HIS A 14 9.22 6.68 8.99
N ARG A 15 8.58 7.05 7.88
CA ARG A 15 8.97 8.16 6.99
C ARG A 15 7.72 8.98 6.69
N ARG A 16 7.83 10.31 6.71
CA ARG A 16 6.72 11.20 6.30
C ARG A 16 6.29 10.86 4.86
N GLY A 17 4.98 10.75 4.63
CA GLY A 17 4.42 10.36 3.33
C GLY A 17 4.44 8.86 3.03
N ARG A 18 4.91 8.00 3.95
CA ARG A 18 4.79 6.54 3.81
C ARG A 18 3.48 6.06 4.42
N VAL A 19 2.66 5.40 3.60
CA VAL A 19 1.33 4.88 3.99
C VAL A 19 1.32 3.37 3.84
N LEU A 20 0.81 2.67 4.87
CA LEU A 20 0.59 1.23 4.83
C LEU A 20 -0.68 0.94 4.03
N LEU A 21 -0.57 0.18 2.96
CA LEU A 21 -1.66 -0.13 2.04
C LEU A 21 -2.22 -1.53 2.25
N ALA A 22 -1.36 -2.49 2.61
CA ALA A 22 -1.78 -3.84 2.96
C ALA A 22 -0.85 -4.45 4.03
N GLU A 23 -1.44 -5.22 4.94
CA GLU A 23 -0.75 -6.01 5.97
C GLU A 23 -1.33 -7.43 5.95
N GLY A 24 -0.49 -8.45 6.05
CA GLY A 24 -0.98 -9.83 6.10
C GLY A 24 0.12 -10.86 6.32
N VAL A 25 -0.26 -11.98 6.95
CA VAL A 25 0.65 -13.12 7.17
C VAL A 25 0.49 -14.12 6.04
N LEU A 26 1.51 -14.22 5.19
CA LEU A 26 1.50 -15.09 4.02
C LEU A 26 2.56 -16.19 4.15
N VAL A 27 2.44 -17.24 3.33
CA VAL A 27 3.39 -18.35 3.32
C VAL A 27 4.36 -18.15 2.17
N LYS A 28 5.60 -17.83 2.50
CA LYS A 28 6.68 -17.76 1.52
C LYS A 28 7.19 -19.16 1.21
N MET A 29 7.14 -19.56 -0.06
CA MET A 29 7.72 -20.81 -0.54
C MET A 29 9.19 -20.60 -0.93
N ARG A 30 10.07 -21.51 -0.50
CA ARG A 30 11.46 -21.58 -0.97
C ARG A 30 11.74 -23.03 -1.37
N GLY A 31 11.49 -23.36 -2.64
CA GLY A 31 11.30 -24.76 -3.03
C GLY A 31 10.15 -25.36 -2.23
N ASN A 32 10.31 -26.59 -1.73
CA ASN A 32 9.29 -27.30 -0.95
C ASN A 32 9.25 -26.95 0.56
N ARG A 33 9.76 -25.78 0.96
CA ARG A 33 9.81 -25.37 2.39
C ARG A 33 8.92 -24.16 2.64
N PRO A 34 7.68 -24.34 3.14
CA PRO A 34 6.79 -23.23 3.48
C PRO A 34 7.30 -22.46 4.69
N LYS A 35 7.30 -21.13 4.62
CA LYS A 35 7.71 -20.26 5.73
C LYS A 35 6.69 -19.15 5.95
N ARG A 36 6.03 -19.16 7.10
CA ARG A 36 5.15 -18.06 7.52
C ARG A 36 5.95 -16.77 7.67
N ARG A 37 5.49 -15.72 7.00
CA ARG A 37 6.12 -14.40 6.97
C ARG A 37 5.03 -13.35 7.03
N HIS A 38 5.28 -12.30 7.80
CA HIS A 38 4.40 -11.15 7.87
C HIS A 38 4.85 -10.16 6.80
N PHE A 39 3.94 -9.79 5.89
CA PHE A 39 4.14 -8.86 4.78
C PHE A 39 3.46 -7.52 5.08
N PHE A 40 4.12 -6.44 4.71
CA PHE A 40 3.65 -5.06 4.82
C PHE A 40 3.93 -4.37 3.49
N LEU A 41 2.88 -4.02 2.77
CA LEU A 41 2.96 -3.24 1.54
C LEU A 41 2.75 -1.76 1.87
N PHE A 42 3.75 -0.96 1.60
CA PHE A 42 3.67 0.49 1.64
C PHE A 42 3.58 1.06 0.23
N ASN A 43 3.32 2.35 0.12
CA ASN A 43 3.28 3.07 -1.15
C ASN A 43 4.61 3.12 -1.91
N ASP A 44 5.76 2.96 -1.25
CA ASP A 44 7.10 3.03 -1.84
C ASP A 44 7.90 1.71 -1.74
N LEU A 45 7.52 0.80 -0.84
CA LEU A 45 8.26 -0.42 -0.55
C LEU A 45 7.39 -1.57 -0.05
N LEU A 46 7.86 -2.79 -0.25
CA LEU A 46 7.29 -4.01 0.31
C LEU A 46 8.26 -4.58 1.36
N VAL A 47 7.79 -4.79 2.58
CA VAL A 47 8.57 -5.36 3.68
C VAL A 47 8.02 -6.72 4.04
N TYR A 48 8.89 -7.69 4.30
CA TYR A 48 8.48 -8.95 4.88
C TYR A 48 9.51 -9.50 5.86
N GLY A 49 9.04 -10.28 6.83
CA GLY A 49 9.91 -10.87 7.86
C GLY A 49 9.21 -11.93 8.68
N SER A 50 9.94 -12.55 9.59
CA SER A 50 9.36 -13.52 10.54
C SER A 50 8.65 -12.74 11.65
N PRO A 51 7.41 -13.08 12.02
CA PRO A 51 6.78 -12.48 13.18
C PRO A 51 7.66 -12.76 14.41
N GLY A 52 8.10 -11.72 15.11
CA GLY A 52 8.87 -11.85 16.33
C GLY A 52 8.02 -12.45 17.44
N LYS A 53 8.64 -13.28 18.27
CA LYS A 53 8.07 -13.72 19.55
C LYS A 53 8.56 -12.73 20.61
N GLY A 54 7.66 -11.96 21.22
CA GLY A 54 8.01 -11.04 22.32
C GLY A 54 6.89 -10.04 22.66
N ASP A 55 6.73 -9.76 23.95
CA ASP A 55 5.61 -9.04 24.58
C ASP A 55 5.65 -7.50 24.44
N GLY A 56 6.15 -6.99 23.33
CA GLY A 56 6.28 -5.54 23.17
C GLY A 56 6.65 -5.12 21.77
N ALA A 57 5.63 -4.60 21.06
CA ALA A 57 5.65 -4.13 19.67
C ALA A 57 5.88 -5.22 18.61
N LYS A 58 5.13 -5.14 17.49
CA LYS A 58 5.24 -5.98 16.28
C LYS A 58 6.66 -5.97 15.69
N ARG A 59 7.61 -6.70 16.30
CA ARG A 59 8.99 -6.81 15.83
C ARG A 59 9.05 -7.85 14.71
N LEU A 60 9.61 -7.48 13.57
CA LEU A 60 9.94 -8.41 12.48
C LEU A 60 11.38 -8.90 12.64
N SER A 61 11.56 -10.19 12.84
CA SER A 61 12.87 -10.82 12.78
C SER A 61 13.23 -11.15 11.33
N LYS A 62 14.51 -10.98 10.95
CA LYS A 62 15.02 -11.25 9.59
C LYS A 62 14.24 -10.47 8.52
N GLN A 63 13.93 -9.19 8.81
CA GLN A 63 13.22 -8.31 7.89
C GLN A 63 13.97 -8.15 6.56
N ARG A 64 13.21 -8.02 5.48
CA ARG A 64 13.69 -7.71 4.14
C ARG A 64 12.81 -6.62 3.55
N VAL A 65 13.45 -5.61 2.97
CA VAL A 65 12.79 -4.51 2.28
C VAL A 65 13.05 -4.65 0.79
N LEU A 66 12.00 -4.54 -0.01
CA LEU A 66 12.03 -4.54 -1.46
C LEU A 66 11.45 -3.21 -1.96
N GLU A 67 12.17 -2.52 -2.83
CA GLU A 67 11.67 -1.29 -3.45
C GLU A 67 10.68 -1.61 -4.58
N LEU A 68 9.59 -0.84 -4.66
CA LEU A 68 8.54 -1.09 -5.66
C LEU A 68 8.97 -0.78 -7.09
N LYS A 69 9.94 0.12 -7.29
CA LYS A 69 10.42 0.53 -8.63
C LYS A 69 10.85 -0.63 -9.53
N CYS A 70 11.22 -1.76 -8.94
CA CYS A 70 11.68 -2.94 -9.67
C CYS A 70 11.04 -4.22 -9.15
N LEU A 71 9.81 -4.10 -8.66
CA LEU A 71 9.00 -5.20 -8.18
C LEU A 71 7.97 -5.58 -9.25
N ALA A 72 7.82 -6.87 -9.52
CA ALA A 72 6.74 -7.42 -10.31
C ALA A 72 6.02 -8.50 -9.49
N ALA A 73 4.70 -8.61 -9.67
CA ALA A 73 3.87 -9.63 -9.04
C ALA A 73 3.03 -10.33 -10.11
N ASN A 74 3.19 -11.64 -10.26
CA ASN A 74 2.55 -12.45 -11.29
C ASN A 74 1.77 -13.60 -10.66
N LYS A 75 0.60 -13.93 -11.21
CA LYS A 75 -0.15 -15.11 -10.80
C LYS A 75 0.61 -16.37 -11.22
N LEU A 76 0.58 -17.41 -10.39
CA LEU A 76 1.16 -18.70 -10.76
C LEU A 76 0.11 -19.54 -11.50
N GLU A 77 0.45 -20.05 -12.68
CA GLU A 77 -0.48 -20.88 -13.47
C GLU A 77 -0.78 -22.23 -12.80
N SER A 78 0.20 -22.80 -12.10
CA SER A 78 0.09 -24.12 -11.47
C SER A 78 -0.80 -24.13 -10.21
N ASP A 79 -0.96 -23.01 -9.51
CA ASP A 79 -1.79 -22.93 -8.29
C ASP A 79 -2.40 -21.53 -8.16
N PRO A 80 -3.74 -21.39 -8.23
CA PRO A 80 -4.42 -20.09 -8.19
C PRO A 80 -4.26 -19.34 -6.86
N ASN A 81 -3.95 -20.06 -5.76
CA ASN A 81 -3.70 -19.46 -4.45
C ASN A 81 -2.27 -18.95 -4.31
N CYS A 82 -1.43 -19.18 -5.32
CA CYS A 82 -0.02 -18.81 -5.34
C CYS A 82 0.26 -17.71 -6.34
N PHE A 83 1.22 -16.86 -5.99
CA PHE A 83 1.73 -15.82 -6.86
C PHE A 83 3.23 -15.65 -6.68
N GLU A 84 3.91 -15.19 -7.71
CA GLU A 84 5.34 -14.93 -7.68
C GLU A 84 5.61 -13.44 -7.50
N ILE A 85 6.51 -13.11 -6.57
CA ILE A 85 7.07 -11.78 -6.41
C ILE A 85 8.49 -11.80 -6.97
N ILE A 86 8.74 -10.99 -7.98
CA ILE A 86 10.03 -10.83 -8.64
C ILE A 86 10.58 -9.46 -8.30
N SER A 87 11.85 -9.40 -7.89
CA SER A 87 12.59 -8.17 -7.62
C SER A 87 13.99 -8.27 -8.21
N LYS A 88 14.67 -7.15 -8.44
CA LYS A 88 16.08 -7.08 -8.90
C LYS A 88 17.03 -8.04 -8.18
N LYS A 89 16.82 -8.25 -6.88
CA LYS A 89 17.72 -9.07 -6.03
C LYS A 89 17.19 -10.47 -5.78
N LYS A 90 15.90 -10.75 -6.04
CA LYS A 90 15.25 -11.98 -5.59
C LYS A 90 13.88 -12.21 -6.23
N SER A 91 13.60 -13.44 -6.66
CA SER A 91 12.25 -13.96 -6.90
C SER A 91 11.85 -14.96 -5.81
N PHE A 92 10.54 -15.07 -5.55
CA PHE A 92 9.97 -16.12 -4.71
C PHE A 92 8.46 -16.24 -4.89
N THR A 93 7.96 -17.45 -4.71
CA THR A 93 6.52 -17.75 -4.66
C THR A 93 5.96 -17.50 -3.27
N VAL A 94 4.76 -16.95 -3.22
CA VAL A 94 3.96 -16.72 -2.02
C VAL A 94 2.64 -17.43 -2.20
N ARG A 95 2.26 -18.20 -1.17
CA ARG A 95 0.97 -18.87 -1.07
C ARG A 95 0.09 -18.12 -0.08
N THR A 96 -1.16 -17.93 -0.47
CA THR A 96 -2.24 -17.33 0.31
C THR A 96 -3.24 -18.39 0.76
N ASN A 97 -4.22 -18.00 1.57
CA ASN A 97 -5.27 -18.93 1.99
C ASN A 97 -6.36 -19.09 0.91
N THR A 98 -6.61 -18.04 0.13
CA THR A 98 -7.65 -18.00 -0.91
C THR A 98 -7.15 -17.32 -2.17
N GLU A 99 -7.67 -17.73 -3.34
CA GLU A 99 -7.34 -17.13 -4.63
C GLU A 99 -7.67 -15.63 -4.66
N GLN A 100 -8.76 -15.22 -4.02
CA GLN A 100 -9.16 -13.82 -3.92
C GLN A 100 -8.12 -13.00 -3.15
N GLU A 101 -7.52 -13.57 -2.10
CA GLU A 101 -6.44 -12.92 -1.37
C GLU A 101 -5.18 -12.78 -2.25
N ALA A 102 -4.80 -13.82 -2.99
CA ALA A 102 -3.69 -13.75 -3.95
C ALA A 102 -3.93 -12.66 -5.00
N ALA A 103 -5.11 -12.62 -5.62
CA ALA A 103 -5.48 -11.60 -6.60
C ALA A 103 -5.42 -10.19 -6.01
N LYS A 104 -5.93 -9.99 -4.80
CA LYS A 104 -5.89 -8.70 -4.08
C LYS A 104 -4.45 -8.23 -3.83
N TRP A 105 -3.56 -9.14 -3.43
CA TRP A 105 -2.14 -8.81 -3.24
C TRP A 105 -1.44 -8.46 -4.55
N ILE A 106 -1.65 -9.24 -5.61
CA ILE A 106 -1.08 -8.98 -6.94
C ILE A 106 -1.52 -7.60 -7.43
N ASP A 107 -2.82 -7.33 -7.41
CA ASP A 107 -3.40 -6.08 -7.90
C ASP A 107 -2.91 -4.87 -7.07
N SER A 108 -2.88 -5.01 -5.74
CA SER A 108 -2.35 -3.95 -4.86
C SER A 108 -0.89 -3.64 -5.17
N ILE A 109 -0.05 -4.66 -5.37
CA ILE A 109 1.36 -4.48 -5.74
C ILE A 109 1.47 -3.80 -7.10
N LYS A 110 0.77 -4.29 -8.13
CA LYS A 110 0.79 -3.73 -9.49
C LYS A 110 0.37 -2.26 -9.48
N ARG A 111 -0.70 -1.90 -8.76
CA ARG A 111 -1.15 -0.52 -8.60
C ARG A 111 -0.08 0.38 -7.98
N CYS A 112 0.64 -0.12 -6.96
CA CYS A 112 1.70 0.66 -6.32
C CYS A 112 2.92 0.82 -7.23
N VAL A 113 3.29 -0.22 -7.99
CA VAL A 113 4.39 -0.16 -8.98
C VAL A 113 4.06 0.82 -10.10
N ALA A 114 2.85 0.76 -10.67
CA ALA A 114 2.39 1.70 -11.69
C ALA A 114 2.46 3.16 -11.21
N ARG A 115 2.01 3.40 -9.97
CA ARG A 115 2.09 4.72 -9.33
C ARG A 115 3.53 5.19 -9.08
N CYS A 116 4.46 4.28 -8.76
CA CYS A 116 5.87 4.60 -8.53
C CYS A 116 6.62 4.94 -9.83
N SER A 117 6.23 4.34 -10.95
CA SER A 117 6.94 4.46 -12.24
C SER A 117 6.48 5.66 -13.09
N GLY A 118 5.67 6.57 -12.54
CA GLY A 118 5.17 7.75 -13.26
C GLY A 118 3.93 7.49 -14.12
N GLY A 119 3.30 6.33 -13.98
CA GLY A 119 2.00 6.05 -14.56
C GLY A 119 0.91 6.80 -13.80
N THR A 120 0.61 8.03 -14.22
CA THR A 120 -0.66 8.68 -13.90
C THR A 120 -1.76 7.86 -14.56
N VAL A 121 -2.24 6.82 -13.87
CA VAL A 121 -3.51 6.20 -14.19
C VAL A 121 -4.34 6.25 -12.91
N LEU A 122 -5.01 7.39 -12.75
CA LEU A 122 -6.31 7.39 -12.13
C LEU A 122 -7.22 6.52 -13.02
N PRO A 123 -7.96 5.61 -12.39
CA PRO A 123 -9.40 5.66 -12.56
C PRO A 123 -9.99 5.65 -11.15
N VAL A 124 -9.99 6.81 -10.52
CA VAL A 124 -11.21 7.20 -9.81
C VAL A 124 -12.06 7.81 -10.91
N ALA A 125 -13.23 7.22 -11.12
CA ALA A 125 -14.10 7.48 -12.25
C ALA A 125 -14.28 8.98 -12.51
N ASN A 126 -13.69 9.46 -13.60
CA ASN A 126 -14.28 10.55 -14.36
C ASN A 126 -15.51 9.98 -15.06
N SER A 127 -16.61 9.80 -14.32
CA SER A 127 -17.92 9.80 -14.95
C SER A 127 -18.60 11.10 -14.58
N THR A 128 -18.41 12.07 -15.47
CA THR A 128 -19.38 13.11 -15.72
C THR A 128 -20.77 12.46 -15.71
N GLN A 129 -21.66 12.94 -14.85
CA GLN A 129 -23.00 12.41 -14.52
C GLN A 129 -23.04 11.28 -13.48
N LEU A 130 -23.12 11.66 -12.20
CA LEU A 130 -23.79 10.84 -11.19
C LEU A 130 -25.31 11.04 -11.35
N PRO A 131 -26.13 9.99 -11.54
CA PRO A 131 -27.56 10.07 -11.28
C PRO A 131 -27.76 10.42 -9.81
N ARG A 132 -28.66 11.36 -9.56
CA ARG A 132 -29.11 11.78 -8.24
C ARG A 132 -29.58 10.56 -7.44
N GLY A 133 -28.84 10.20 -6.38
CA GLY A 133 -29.31 9.33 -5.32
C GLY A 133 -28.47 8.08 -5.09
N THR A 134 -27.34 8.19 -4.40
CA THR A 134 -26.94 7.13 -3.45
C THR A 134 -26.10 7.74 -2.33
N LEU A 135 -26.45 7.37 -1.10
CA LEU A 135 -26.12 7.96 0.20
C LEU A 135 -24.60 8.20 0.44
N GLU A 136 -24.27 9.44 0.82
CA GLU A 136 -22.93 10.00 1.00
C GLU A 136 -22.37 9.88 2.44
N HIS A 137 -22.21 8.68 3.02
CA HIS A 137 -21.74 8.60 4.42
C HIS A 137 -20.45 7.82 4.72
N ASP A 138 -19.70 7.32 3.73
CA ASP A 138 -18.51 6.48 4.03
C ASP A 138 -17.23 6.78 3.25
N LEU A 139 -17.15 7.89 2.52
CA LEU A 139 -15.90 8.27 1.84
C LEU A 139 -15.13 9.28 2.69
N ILE A 140 -14.13 8.78 3.43
CA ILE A 140 -13.19 9.59 4.20
C ILE A 140 -12.48 10.56 3.22
N PRO A 141 -12.52 11.89 3.48
CA PRO A 141 -11.91 12.86 2.58
C PRO A 141 -10.39 12.65 2.54
N MET A 142 -9.88 12.41 1.33
CA MET A 142 -8.45 12.33 1.07
C MET A 142 -7.83 13.70 1.40
N TRP A 143 -6.88 13.74 2.34
CA TRP A 143 -6.15 14.97 2.63
C TRP A 143 -5.31 15.36 1.41
N VAL A 144 -5.63 16.50 0.80
CA VAL A 144 -4.94 17.05 -0.36
C VAL A 144 -4.09 18.23 0.07
N PRO A 145 -2.80 18.31 -0.32
CA PRO A 145 -1.93 19.43 0.01
C PRO A 145 -2.45 20.77 -0.54
N ASP A 146 -2.30 21.82 0.25
CA ASP A 146 -2.88 23.14 0.05
C ASP A 146 -2.51 23.85 -1.26
N GLY A 147 -1.37 23.48 -1.87
CA GLY A 147 -0.88 24.06 -3.12
C GLY A 147 -1.61 23.59 -4.38
N LEU A 148 -2.49 22.59 -4.27
CA LEU A 148 -3.23 22.04 -5.41
C LEU A 148 -4.64 22.62 -5.58
N HIS A 149 -5.10 23.51 -4.69
CA HIS A 149 -6.43 24.12 -4.78
C HIS A 149 -6.40 25.64 -4.56
N ALA A 150 -6.66 26.37 -5.65
CA ALA A 150 -6.86 27.82 -5.63
C ALA A 150 -8.26 28.24 -5.12
N ALA A 151 -9.16 27.28 -4.89
CA ALA A 151 -10.56 27.51 -4.49
C ALA A 151 -11.09 26.47 -3.50
N CYS A 152 -12.14 26.82 -2.77
CA CYS A 152 -12.80 25.97 -1.77
C CYS A 152 -13.50 24.76 -2.43
N MET A 153 -13.22 23.56 -1.94
CA MET A 153 -13.84 22.32 -2.47
C MET A 153 -15.33 22.19 -2.15
N SER A 154 -15.84 22.97 -1.18
CA SER A 154 -17.26 22.95 -0.79
C SER A 154 -18.10 23.99 -1.55
N CYS A 155 -17.56 25.19 -1.80
CA CYS A 155 -18.31 26.30 -2.40
C CYS A 155 -17.68 26.89 -3.67
N GLN A 156 -16.57 26.33 -4.16
CA GLN A 156 -15.84 26.71 -5.38
C GLN A 156 -15.34 28.17 -5.42
N GLN A 157 -15.39 28.89 -4.30
CA GLN A 157 -14.89 30.27 -4.17
C GLN A 157 -13.35 30.30 -4.09
N LYS A 158 -12.72 31.25 -4.80
CA LYS A 158 -11.26 31.46 -4.71
C LYS A 158 -10.89 32.01 -3.33
N PHE A 159 -9.79 31.52 -2.77
CA PHE A 159 -9.30 32.03 -1.50
C PHE A 159 -8.69 33.43 -1.69
N SER A 160 -9.06 34.36 -0.82
CA SER A 160 -8.53 35.72 -0.80
C SER A 160 -8.20 36.13 0.64
N LEU A 161 -7.55 37.28 0.86
CA LEU A 161 -7.20 37.77 2.20
C LEU A 161 -8.43 37.95 3.12
N VAL A 162 -9.62 38.12 2.53
CA VAL A 162 -10.91 38.25 3.23
C VAL A 162 -11.60 36.89 3.36
N ASN A 163 -11.39 35.98 2.40
CA ASN A 163 -12.02 34.65 2.38
C ASN A 163 -11.04 33.57 2.86
N ARG A 164 -10.83 33.53 4.18
CA ARG A 164 -9.89 32.62 4.85
C ARG A 164 -10.56 31.27 5.14
N ARG A 165 -9.79 30.19 5.05
CA ARG A 165 -10.26 28.81 5.25
C ARG A 165 -10.74 28.61 6.69
N VAL A 166 -12.05 28.53 6.91
CA VAL A 166 -12.62 28.19 8.21
C VAL A 166 -12.87 26.68 8.21
N SER A 167 -12.14 25.94 9.04
CA SER A 167 -12.46 24.55 9.36
C SER A 167 -13.76 24.53 10.15
N ARG A 168 -14.92 24.58 9.48
CA ARG A 168 -16.18 24.21 10.12
C ARG A 168 -16.17 22.70 10.32
N LEU A 169 -15.76 22.30 11.52
CA LEU A 169 -16.24 21.06 12.11
C LEU A 169 -17.74 21.25 12.35
N LEU A 170 -18.56 20.58 11.55
CA LEU A 170 -19.84 20.07 12.01
C LEU A 170 -19.64 18.60 12.34
#